data_AF-A0AAE3G480-F1
#
_entry.id   AF-A0AAE3G480-F1
#
_cell.length_a   1.000
_cell.length_b   1.000
_cell.length_c   1.000
_cell.angle_alpha   90.00
_cell.angle_beta   90.00
_cell.angle_gamma   90.00
#
_symmetry.space_group_name_H-M   'P 1'
#
loop_
_entity.id
_entity.type
_entity.pdbx_description
1 polymer ?
#
loop_
_entity_poly.entity_id
_entity_poly.type
_entity_poly.pdbx_seq_one_letter_code
_entity_poly.pdbx_strand_id
1 'polypeptide(L)'
;MAGTLSLLPRITPAEPGSGQGREFDYTLPNGRRFNVLECERDRYFLCELIPSGRVVTSSPAARVPHAEDHPVLKAILREKGPNAVCETAQAAGIDPNDMVLSGAGVSAYARFHASRAACENEIFRVVAEDVWYQHEDPALKRDPEHQAALAAQDAAEREAYQRAQQAQCAEALAAPGLFRGCHNLHGPLSQETQRAILAYLNAPNEARWEAISGLIIGPAMTTLWQAWSAVDPRAPVSLPLEADANGRRWPRLPEPECLREAIRRVGARAEALARGQTPHHEGGP
;
A
#
# COMPACT_ATOMS: atom_id res chain seq x y z
N MET A 1 40.19 -1.35 25.52
CA MET A 1 40.83 -1.37 24.19
C MET A 1 39.72 -1.33 23.16
N ALA A 2 39.51 -0.19 22.51
CA ALA A 2 38.48 -0.06 21.47
C ALA A 2 39.03 -0.66 20.16
N GLY A 3 38.68 -1.91 19.88
CA GLY A 3 38.93 -2.49 18.56
C GLY A 3 38.15 -1.68 17.52
N THR A 4 38.81 -1.28 16.44
CA THR A 4 38.17 -0.58 15.32
C THR A 4 37.12 -1.51 14.71
N LEU A 5 35.83 -1.25 14.96
CA LEU A 5 34.74 -1.94 14.29
C LEU A 5 34.81 -1.58 12.80
N SER A 6 35.16 -2.56 11.95
CA SER A 6 35.07 -2.41 10.50
C SER A 6 33.66 -2.81 10.07
N LEU A 7 32.92 -1.85 9.50
CA LEU A 7 31.62 -2.09 8.89
C LEU A 7 31.82 -2.37 7.40
N LEU A 8 31.76 -3.64 7.01
CA LEU A 8 31.70 -4.01 5.60
C LEU A 8 30.23 -4.28 5.25
N PRO A 9 29.56 -3.38 4.51
CA PRO A 9 28.18 -3.62 4.13
C PRO A 9 28.10 -4.72 3.07
N ARG A 10 26.99 -5.45 3.09
CA ARG A 10 26.54 -6.20 1.92
C ARG A 10 25.96 -5.19 0.93
N ILE A 11 26.46 -5.21 -0.30
CA ILE A 11 26.02 -4.29 -1.35
C ILE A 11 25.03 -5.02 -2.25
N THR A 12 23.84 -4.45 -2.39
CA THR A 12 22.84 -4.92 -3.35
C THR A 12 22.86 -3.95 -4.54
N PRO A 13 23.22 -4.40 -5.75
CA PRO A 13 23.23 -3.53 -6.91
C PRO A 13 21.81 -3.06 -7.24
N ALA A 14 21.69 -1.82 -7.71
CA ALA A 14 20.43 -1.30 -8.21
C ALA A 14 19.91 -2.15 -9.37
N GLU A 15 18.64 -2.53 -9.33
CA GLU A 15 17.99 -3.17 -10.47
C GLU A 15 17.94 -2.19 -11.66
N PRO A 16 18.40 -2.61 -12.86
CA PRO A 16 18.36 -1.74 -14.04
C PRO A 16 16.95 -1.22 -14.33
N GLY A 17 16.78 0.10 -14.28
CA GLY A 17 15.51 0.77 -14.60
C GLY A 17 14.54 0.95 -13.44
N SER A 18 14.87 0.52 -12.22
CA SER A 18 13.98 0.72 -11.05
C SER A 18 13.96 2.16 -10.53
N GLY A 19 14.93 2.99 -10.95
CA GLY A 19 15.13 4.34 -10.40
C GLY A 19 15.61 4.34 -8.94
N GLN A 20 15.74 3.17 -8.30
CA GLN A 20 16.30 3.04 -6.96
C GLN A 20 17.82 3.06 -7.05
N GLY A 21 18.47 3.83 -6.17
CA GLY A 21 19.93 3.80 -6.08
C GLY A 21 20.44 2.55 -5.39
N ARG A 22 21.74 2.54 -5.06
CA ARG A 22 22.38 1.37 -4.43
C ARG A 22 21.93 1.23 -2.98
N GLU A 23 21.75 -0.01 -2.55
CA GLU A 23 21.52 -0.35 -1.14
C GLU A 23 22.77 -0.94 -0.49
N PHE A 24 23.01 -0.53 0.75
CA PHE A 24 24.08 -1.01 1.61
C PHE A 24 23.48 -1.53 2.92
N ASP A 25 23.54 -2.84 3.12
CA ASP A 25 23.04 -3.49 4.33
C ASP A 25 24.16 -3.71 5.33
N TYR A 26 23.96 -3.26 6.56
CA TYR A 26 24.88 -3.40 7.67
C TYR A 26 24.25 -4.30 8.72
N THR A 27 24.93 -5.38 9.10
CA THR A 27 24.56 -6.22 10.25
C THR A 27 25.69 -6.18 11.26
N LEU A 28 25.39 -5.75 12.49
CA LEU A 28 26.37 -5.60 13.56
C LEU A 28 26.52 -6.88 14.38
N PRO A 29 27.64 -7.06 15.12
CA PRO A 29 27.83 -8.23 15.98
C PRO A 29 26.73 -8.43 17.05
N ASN A 30 26.09 -7.35 17.50
CA ASN A 30 24.97 -7.41 18.44
C ASN A 30 23.60 -7.67 17.77
N GLY A 31 23.60 -7.99 16.47
CA GLY A 31 22.40 -8.31 15.70
C GLY A 31 21.60 -7.12 15.19
N ARG A 32 21.95 -5.88 15.54
CA ARG A 32 21.31 -4.67 14.98
C ARG A 32 21.57 -4.61 13.47
N ARG A 33 20.55 -4.20 12.71
CA ARG A 33 20.59 -4.15 11.25
C ARG A 33 20.23 -2.76 10.75
N PHE A 34 21.00 -2.26 9.80
CA PHE A 34 20.78 -0.97 9.16
C PHE A 34 20.82 -1.12 7.65
N ASN A 35 20.08 -0.27 6.97
CA ASN A 35 20.08 -0.16 5.52
C ASN A 35 20.41 1.29 5.16
N VAL A 36 21.30 1.48 4.20
CA VAL A 36 21.59 2.80 3.61
C VAL A 36 21.21 2.75 2.15
N LEU A 37 20.29 3.62 1.76
CA LEU A 37 19.87 3.83 0.38
C LEU A 37 20.58 5.06 -0.19
N GLU A 38 21.30 4.88 -1.29
CA GLU A 38 21.79 5.99 -2.11
C GLU A 38 20.60 6.58 -2.87
N CYS A 39 20.26 7.83 -2.59
CA CYS A 39 19.22 8.58 -3.27
C CYS A 39 19.82 9.54 -4.30
N GLU A 40 18.97 10.19 -5.09
CA GLU A 40 19.42 11.19 -6.05
C GLU A 40 20.19 12.35 -5.39
N ARG A 41 21.14 12.91 -6.16
CA ARG A 41 21.96 14.09 -5.80
C ARG A 41 22.92 13.84 -4.64
N ASP A 42 23.56 12.67 -4.62
CA ASP A 42 24.57 12.29 -3.62
C ASP A 42 24.05 12.36 -2.17
N ARG A 43 22.76 12.08 -1.97
CA ARG A 43 22.12 12.03 -0.65
C ARG A 43 21.92 10.58 -0.24
N TYR A 44 22.13 10.29 1.03
CA TYR A 44 22.00 8.94 1.57
C TYR A 44 20.91 8.91 2.64
N PHE A 45 19.97 7.98 2.50
CA PHE A 45 18.96 7.72 3.52
C PHE A 45 19.41 6.53 4.37
N LEU A 46 19.61 6.77 5.66
CA LEU A 46 19.90 5.72 6.63
C LEU A 46 18.58 5.27 7.28
N CYS A 47 18.41 3.96 7.44
CA CYS A 47 17.30 3.34 8.13
C CYS A 47 17.82 2.25 9.07
N GLU A 48 17.25 2.14 10.27
CA GLU A 48 17.44 0.98 11.13
C GLU A 48 16.26 0.01 10.98
N LEU A 49 16.56 -1.29 10.86
CA LEU A 49 15.54 -2.34 10.79
C LEU A 49 15.24 -2.82 12.22
N ILE A 50 14.15 -2.33 12.79
CA ILE A 50 13.78 -2.53 14.20
C ILE A 50 12.83 -3.72 14.31
N PRO A 51 13.01 -4.67 15.25
CA PRO A 51 12.05 -5.75 15.44
C PRO A 51 10.66 -5.20 15.82
N SER A 52 9.63 -5.69 15.13
CA SER A 52 8.23 -5.23 15.30
C SER A 52 7.49 -5.84 16.49
N GLY A 53 8.13 -6.78 17.21
CA GLY A 53 7.46 -7.59 18.23
C GLY A 53 6.71 -8.80 17.65
N ARG A 54 6.91 -9.11 16.37
CA ARG A 54 6.34 -10.27 15.68
C ARG A 54 7.41 -11.24 15.23
N VAL A 55 7.06 -12.51 15.14
CA VAL A 55 7.92 -13.57 14.59
C VAL A 55 7.21 -14.25 13.43
N VAL A 56 7.98 -14.72 12.46
CA VAL A 56 7.51 -15.54 11.35
C VAL A 56 7.67 -17.00 11.75
N THR A 57 6.58 -17.75 11.76
CA THR A 57 6.63 -19.21 11.90
C THR A 57 6.48 -19.83 10.52
N SER A 58 7.52 -20.55 10.08
CA SER A 58 7.45 -21.35 8.86
C SER A 58 7.09 -22.79 9.21
N SER A 59 5.88 -23.22 8.82
CA SER A 59 5.52 -24.63 8.83
C SER A 59 5.78 -25.21 7.45
N PRO A 60 6.45 -26.37 7.30
CA PRO A 60 6.63 -27.04 6.01
C PRO A 60 5.31 -27.31 5.28
N ALA A 61 4.18 -27.37 6.00
CA ALA A 61 2.85 -27.58 5.43
C ALA A 61 2.14 -26.28 5.00
N ALA A 62 2.59 -25.11 5.48
CA ALA A 62 1.98 -23.83 5.16
C ALA A 62 2.59 -23.28 3.86
N ARG A 63 1.73 -22.94 2.89
CA ARG A 63 2.16 -22.31 1.63
C ARG A 63 2.63 -20.86 1.81
N VAL A 64 2.23 -20.21 2.91
CA VAL A 64 2.52 -18.81 3.17
C VAL A 64 3.05 -18.68 4.59
N PRO A 65 4.20 -18.02 4.81
CA PRO A 65 4.70 -17.74 6.15
C PRO A 65 3.67 -16.94 6.96
N HIS A 66 3.44 -17.33 8.21
CA HIS A 66 2.54 -16.62 9.11
C HIS A 66 3.36 -15.77 10.08
N ALA A 67 3.00 -14.50 10.21
CA ALA A 67 3.61 -13.60 11.18
C ALA A 67 2.66 -13.37 12.35
N GLU A 68 3.09 -13.66 13.57
CA GLU A 68 2.28 -13.52 14.77
C GLU A 68 2.95 -12.64 15.82
N ASP A 69 2.15 -12.02 16.69
CA ASP A 69 2.63 -11.23 17.81
C ASP A 69 3.31 -12.12 18.86
N HIS A 70 4.54 -11.79 19.24
CA HIS A 70 5.29 -12.54 20.24
C HIS A 70 5.39 -11.74 21.56
N PRO A 71 4.64 -12.08 22.61
CA PRO A 71 4.52 -11.26 23.81
C PRO A 71 5.86 -11.05 24.53
N VAL A 72 6.73 -12.06 24.54
CA VAL A 72 8.08 -11.95 25.12
C VAL A 72 8.94 -10.95 24.35
N LEU A 73 8.88 -10.95 23.01
CA LEU A 73 9.65 -10.00 22.20
C LEU A 73 9.15 -8.56 22.42
N LYS A 74 7.83 -8.38 22.52
CA LYS A 74 7.23 -7.08 22.88
C LYS A 74 7.64 -6.61 24.28
N ALA A 75 7.87 -7.52 25.24
CA ALA A 75 8.40 -7.16 26.55
C ALA A 75 9.89 -6.75 26.43
N ILE A 76 10.71 -7.53 25.73
CA ILE A 76 12.13 -7.23 25.47
C ILE A 76 12.28 -5.85 24.85
N LEU A 77 11.51 -5.52 23.80
CA LEU A 77 11.58 -4.23 23.11
C LEU A 77 11.20 -3.02 24.00
N ARG A 78 10.40 -3.25 25.05
CA ARG A 78 10.01 -2.20 26.01
C ARG A 78 11.00 -2.05 27.16
N GLU A 79 11.60 -3.15 27.58
CA GLU A 79 12.38 -3.22 28.83
C GLU A 79 13.90 -3.18 28.60
N LYS A 80 14.36 -3.52 27.40
CA LYS A 80 15.79 -3.62 27.05
C LYS A 80 16.19 -2.52 26.08
N GLY A 81 17.44 -2.09 26.22
CA GLY A 81 18.07 -1.21 25.24
C GLY A 81 18.25 -1.92 23.88
N PRO A 82 18.27 -1.17 22.77
CA PRO A 82 18.44 -1.68 21.40
C PRO A 82 19.55 -2.71 21.23
N ASN A 83 20.70 -2.49 21.86
CA ASN A 83 21.86 -3.36 21.75
C ASN A 83 21.66 -4.74 22.40
N ALA A 84 20.76 -4.85 23.37
CA ALA A 84 20.50 -6.09 24.11
C ALA A 84 19.33 -6.91 23.52
N VAL A 85 18.58 -6.38 22.54
CA VAL A 85 17.35 -7.01 22.05
C VAL A 85 17.63 -8.38 21.44
N CYS A 86 18.61 -8.50 20.53
CA CYS A 86 18.88 -9.75 19.83
C CYS A 86 19.40 -10.84 20.78
N GLU A 87 20.35 -10.49 21.65
CA GLU A 87 20.89 -11.42 22.65
C GLU A 87 19.80 -11.88 23.62
N THR A 88 18.95 -10.97 24.11
CA THR A 88 17.85 -11.32 25.02
C THR A 88 16.79 -12.18 24.33
N ALA A 89 16.48 -11.90 23.05
CA ALA A 89 15.55 -12.71 22.26
C ALA A 89 16.08 -14.13 22.07
N GLN A 90 17.36 -14.28 21.73
CA GLN A 90 18.03 -15.58 21.63
C GLN A 90 18.02 -16.34 22.96
N ALA A 91 18.32 -15.67 24.07
CA ALA A 91 18.25 -16.26 25.41
C ALA A 91 16.82 -16.72 25.78
N ALA A 92 15.79 -16.09 25.20
CA ALA A 92 14.40 -16.48 25.33
C ALA A 92 13.94 -17.54 24.31
N GLY A 93 14.85 -18.10 23.50
CA GLY A 93 14.54 -19.13 22.50
C GLY A 93 13.94 -18.59 21.21
N ILE A 94 14.06 -17.30 20.93
CA ILE A 94 13.59 -16.66 19.69
C ILE A 94 14.77 -16.49 18.75
N ASP A 95 14.72 -17.06 17.54
CA ASP A 95 15.75 -16.84 16.52
C ASP A 95 15.61 -15.41 15.96
N PRO A 96 16.67 -14.57 15.99
CA PRO A 96 16.66 -13.25 15.38
C PRO A 96 16.32 -13.22 13.89
N ASN A 97 16.53 -14.32 13.17
CA ASN A 97 16.18 -14.43 11.75
C ASN A 97 14.68 -14.63 11.52
N ASP A 98 13.95 -15.12 12.53
CA ASP A 98 12.50 -15.27 12.48
C ASP A 98 11.79 -13.96 12.91
N MET A 99 12.50 -12.99 13.47
CA MET A 99 11.91 -11.70 13.85
C MET A 99 11.48 -10.91 12.61
N VAL A 100 10.22 -10.44 12.61
CA VAL A 100 9.75 -9.48 11.61
C VAL A 100 10.35 -8.12 11.93
N LEU A 101 11.20 -7.62 11.04
CA LEU A 101 11.81 -6.30 11.15
C LEU A 101 10.97 -5.25 10.41
N SER A 102 10.90 -4.06 10.98
CA SER A 102 10.28 -2.89 10.39
C SER A 102 11.35 -1.82 10.19
N GLY A 103 11.55 -1.43 8.94
CA GLY A 103 12.29 -0.23 8.60
C GLY A 103 11.37 0.97 8.45
N ALA A 104 11.97 2.10 8.11
CA ALA A 104 11.28 3.31 7.70
C ALA A 104 11.46 3.54 6.19
N GLY A 105 10.42 4.06 5.55
CA GLY A 105 10.51 4.58 4.19
C GLY A 105 11.05 6.00 4.15
N VAL A 106 11.39 6.47 2.96
CA VAL A 106 11.70 7.87 2.71
C VAL A 106 10.41 8.69 2.82
N SER A 107 10.34 9.58 3.81
CA SER A 107 9.20 10.48 4.04
C SER A 107 9.58 11.95 3.82
N ALA A 108 8.58 12.84 3.85
CA ALA A 108 8.79 14.29 3.79
C ALA A 108 9.61 14.86 4.97
N TYR A 109 9.84 14.06 6.02
CA TYR A 109 10.64 14.41 7.18
C TYR A 109 11.92 13.57 7.29
N ALA A 110 12.24 12.77 6.27
CA ALA A 110 13.42 11.92 6.30
C ALA A 110 14.70 12.76 6.46
N ARG A 111 15.57 12.31 7.35
CA ARG A 111 16.93 12.81 7.51
C ARG A 111 17.80 12.20 6.42
N PHE A 112 18.44 13.06 5.64
CA PHE A 112 19.44 12.66 4.66
C PHE A 112 20.84 12.99 5.14
N HIS A 113 21.79 12.15 4.75
CA HIS A 113 23.21 12.31 5.01
C HIS A 113 23.95 12.65 3.72
N ALA A 114 25.00 13.46 3.83
CA ALA A 114 25.79 13.90 2.67
C ALA A 114 26.70 12.81 2.08
N SER A 115 26.89 11.69 2.79
CA SER A 115 27.71 10.59 2.33
C SER A 115 27.40 9.30 3.08
N ARG A 116 27.78 8.16 2.49
CA ARG A 116 27.77 6.85 3.17
C ARG A 116 28.59 6.85 4.46
N ALA A 117 29.74 7.52 4.47
CA ALA A 117 30.59 7.62 5.66
C ALA A 117 29.89 8.38 6.81
N ALA A 118 29.07 9.39 6.48
CA ALA A 118 28.24 10.06 7.48
C ALA A 118 27.15 9.12 8.05
N CYS A 119 26.54 8.26 7.22
CA CYS A 119 25.64 7.21 7.73
C CYS A 119 26.35 6.23 8.65
N GLU A 120 27.56 5.78 8.29
CA GLU A 120 28.35 4.85 9.12
C GLU A 120 28.70 5.47 10.49
N ASN A 121 29.08 6.75 10.51
CA ASN A 121 29.33 7.48 11.76
C ASN A 121 28.06 7.55 12.63
N GLU A 122 26.90 7.75 12.02
CA GLU A 122 25.64 7.81 12.74
C GLU A 122 25.23 6.43 13.29
N ILE A 123 25.48 5.34 12.54
CA ILE A 123 25.33 3.96 13.04
C ILE A 123 26.21 3.75 14.28
N PHE A 124 27.49 4.12 14.21
CA PHE A 124 28.39 3.98 15.36
C PHE A 124 27.90 4.78 16.57
N ARG A 125 27.41 6.00 16.35
CA ARG A 125 26.88 6.87 17.40
C ARG A 125 25.70 6.22 18.11
N VAL A 126 24.65 5.80 17.38
CA VAL A 126 23.44 5.22 18.00
C VAL A 126 23.69 3.88 18.68
N VAL A 127 24.70 3.13 18.23
CA VAL A 127 25.14 1.90 18.87
C VAL A 127 25.90 2.20 20.16
N ALA A 128 26.81 3.18 20.15
CA ALA A 128 27.54 3.58 21.33
C ALA A 128 26.62 4.16 22.44
N GLU A 129 25.58 4.89 22.04
CA GLU A 129 24.60 5.48 22.96
C GLU A 129 23.49 4.51 23.39
N ASP A 130 23.42 3.31 22.82
CA ASP A 130 22.33 2.34 23.03
C ASP A 130 20.94 2.94 22.81
N VAL A 131 20.77 3.63 21.68
CA VAL A 131 19.50 4.24 21.26
C VAL A 131 19.08 3.77 19.86
N TRP A 132 17.78 3.73 19.59
CA TRP A 132 17.27 3.49 18.24
C TRP A 132 17.58 4.69 17.34
N TYR A 133 17.98 4.43 16.10
CA TYR A 133 18.19 5.48 15.12
C TYR A 133 16.87 6.14 14.74
N GLN A 134 16.86 7.48 14.76
CA GLN A 134 15.73 8.29 14.33
C GLN A 134 15.95 8.74 12.89
N HIS A 135 15.23 8.12 11.95
CA HIS A 135 15.31 8.41 10.52
C HIS A 135 14.66 9.73 10.11
N GLU A 136 13.85 10.33 10.99
CA GLU A 136 13.21 11.63 10.73
C GLU A 136 14.00 12.77 11.37
N ASP A 137 13.92 13.95 10.76
CA ASP A 137 14.44 15.18 11.33
C ASP A 137 13.36 15.90 12.17
N PRO A 138 13.50 15.94 13.51
CA PRO A 138 12.56 16.65 14.38
C PRO A 138 12.56 18.16 14.16
N ALA A 139 13.62 18.72 13.57
CA ALA A 139 13.65 20.14 13.21
C ALA A 139 12.71 20.42 12.05
N LEU A 140 12.75 19.62 10.97
CA LEU A 140 11.82 19.75 9.84
C LEU A 140 10.35 19.58 10.25
N LYS A 141 10.07 18.67 11.19
CA LYS A 141 8.70 18.51 11.73
C LYS A 141 8.18 19.74 12.45
N ARG A 142 9.07 20.53 13.06
CA ARG A 142 8.73 21.73 13.82
C ARG A 142 8.90 23.01 13.03
N ASP A 143 9.49 22.93 11.84
CA ASP A 143 9.72 24.07 10.96
C ASP A 143 8.40 24.51 10.28
N PRO A 144 7.85 25.68 10.63
CA PRO A 144 6.59 26.15 10.06
C PRO A 144 6.67 26.40 8.56
N GLU A 145 7.84 26.77 8.02
CA GLU A 145 8.00 27.01 6.58
C GLU A 145 7.94 25.69 5.81
N HIS A 146 8.62 24.66 6.31
CA HIS A 146 8.56 23.31 5.74
C HIS A 146 7.13 22.74 5.79
N GLN A 147 6.43 22.89 6.92
CA GLN A 147 5.03 22.45 7.03
C GLN A 147 4.11 23.19 6.06
N ALA A 148 4.28 24.51 5.91
CA ALA A 148 3.50 25.29 4.96
C ALA A 148 3.76 24.86 3.51
N ALA A 149 5.02 24.56 3.16
CA ALA A 149 5.39 24.05 1.84
C ALA A 149 4.74 22.69 1.55
N LEU A 150 4.78 21.74 2.49
CA LEU A 150 4.11 20.45 2.35
C LEU A 150 2.60 20.61 2.22
N ALA A 151 1.97 21.45 3.04
CA ALA A 151 0.54 21.71 2.96
C ALA A 151 0.13 22.32 1.61
N ALA A 152 0.96 23.22 1.07
CA ALA A 152 0.74 23.81 -0.24
C ALA A 152 0.90 22.78 -1.38
N GLN A 153 1.91 21.90 -1.30
CA GLN A 153 2.09 20.80 -2.23
C GLN A 153 0.89 19.84 -2.19
N ASP A 154 0.49 19.39 -1.00
CA ASP A 154 -0.66 18.52 -0.81
C ASP A 154 -1.95 19.15 -1.34
N ALA A 155 -2.14 20.47 -1.15
CA ALA A 155 -3.28 21.19 -1.69
C ALA A 155 -3.25 21.22 -3.23
N ALA A 156 -2.09 21.50 -3.82
CA ALA A 156 -1.91 21.50 -5.27
C ALA A 156 -2.12 20.10 -5.88
N GLU A 157 -1.62 19.05 -5.25
CA GLU A 157 -1.82 17.66 -5.67
C GLU A 157 -3.31 17.26 -5.58
N ARG A 158 -3.99 17.61 -4.48
CA ARG A 158 -5.45 17.39 -4.35
C ARG A 158 -6.23 18.15 -5.42
N GLU A 159 -5.89 19.40 -5.70
CA GLU A 159 -6.54 20.19 -6.75
C GLU A 159 -6.28 19.59 -8.14
N ALA A 160 -5.05 19.19 -8.44
CA ALA A 160 -4.70 18.52 -9.70
C ALA A 160 -5.46 17.20 -9.86
N TYR A 161 -5.53 16.40 -8.80
CA TYR A 161 -6.30 15.15 -8.78
C TYR A 161 -7.79 15.39 -9.00
N GLN A 162 -8.38 16.38 -8.31
CA GLN A 162 -9.79 16.74 -8.50
C GLN A 162 -10.08 17.22 -9.92
N ARG A 163 -9.22 18.06 -10.50
CA ARG A 163 -9.35 18.49 -11.90
C ARG A 163 -9.24 17.32 -12.87
N ALA A 164 -8.31 16.39 -12.65
CA ALA A 164 -8.18 15.19 -13.46
C ALA A 164 -9.45 14.31 -13.37
N GLN A 165 -9.98 14.08 -12.16
CA GLN A 165 -11.24 13.37 -11.98
C GLN A 165 -12.43 14.06 -12.66
N GLN A 166 -12.54 15.38 -12.53
CA GLN A 166 -13.61 16.16 -13.17
C GLN A 166 -13.52 16.06 -14.70
N ALA A 167 -12.32 16.14 -15.27
CA ALA A 167 -12.10 15.98 -16.70
C ALA A 167 -12.51 14.58 -17.18
N GLN A 168 -12.09 13.53 -16.46
CA GLN A 168 -12.49 12.15 -16.75
C GLN A 168 -14.02 11.96 -16.67
N CYS A 169 -14.66 12.52 -15.65
CA CYS A 169 -16.13 12.48 -15.52
C CYS A 169 -16.81 13.23 -16.67
N ALA A 170 -16.33 14.41 -17.05
CA ALA A 170 -16.89 15.19 -18.14
C ALA A 170 -16.79 14.44 -19.48
N GLU A 171 -15.66 13.80 -19.76
CA GLU A 171 -15.47 12.95 -20.93
C GLU A 171 -16.43 11.75 -20.91
N ALA A 172 -16.57 11.08 -19.76
CA ALA A 172 -17.49 9.95 -19.61
C ALA A 172 -18.96 10.34 -19.79
N LEU A 173 -19.35 11.57 -19.41
CA LEU A 173 -20.72 12.07 -19.60
C LEU A 173 -21.06 12.36 -21.07
N ALA A 174 -20.06 12.48 -21.94
CA ALA A 174 -20.26 12.57 -23.39
C ALA A 174 -20.58 11.22 -24.03
N ALA A 175 -20.31 10.10 -23.34
CA ALA A 175 -20.66 8.78 -23.84
C ALA A 175 -22.19 8.62 -23.94
N PRO A 176 -22.72 8.11 -25.07
CA PRO A 176 -24.16 7.92 -25.23
C PRO A 176 -24.67 6.66 -24.53
N GLY A 177 -25.97 6.65 -24.22
CA GLY A 177 -26.70 5.45 -23.83
C GLY A 177 -26.41 4.95 -22.41
N LEU A 178 -26.41 3.62 -22.25
CA LEU A 178 -26.36 2.95 -20.94
C LEU A 178 -25.10 3.31 -20.13
N PHE A 179 -23.97 3.56 -20.80
CA PHE A 179 -22.67 3.79 -20.17
C PHE A 179 -22.35 5.27 -19.95
N ARG A 180 -23.30 6.18 -20.15
CA ARG A 180 -23.11 7.61 -19.88
C ARG A 180 -22.64 7.82 -18.45
N GLY A 181 -21.51 8.51 -18.27
CA GLY A 181 -20.87 8.78 -16.98
C GLY A 181 -20.03 7.63 -16.41
N CYS A 182 -20.03 6.45 -17.04
CA CYS A 182 -19.22 5.32 -16.60
C CYS A 182 -17.78 5.43 -17.11
N HIS A 183 -16.80 5.19 -16.24
CA HIS A 183 -15.37 5.32 -16.54
C HIS A 183 -14.52 4.39 -15.65
N ASN A 184 -13.27 4.16 -16.04
CA ASN A 184 -12.26 3.50 -15.22
C ASN A 184 -11.08 4.45 -14.96
N LEU A 185 -9.96 3.93 -14.42
CA LEU A 185 -8.75 4.71 -14.14
C LEU A 185 -8.16 5.42 -15.37
N HIS A 186 -8.52 4.97 -16.58
CA HIS A 186 -8.01 5.44 -17.86
C HIS A 186 -9.02 6.29 -18.64
N GLY A 187 -10.14 6.68 -18.04
CA GLY A 187 -11.19 7.47 -18.70
C GLY A 187 -12.43 6.64 -19.06
N PRO A 188 -13.22 7.05 -20.07
CA PRO A 188 -14.46 6.38 -20.44
C PRO A 188 -14.27 4.88 -20.71
N LEU A 189 -15.31 4.08 -20.48
CA LEU A 189 -15.24 2.64 -20.75
C LEU A 189 -14.92 2.37 -22.23
N SER A 190 -13.89 1.56 -22.47
CA SER A 190 -13.52 1.16 -23.84
C SER A 190 -14.65 0.39 -24.52
N GLN A 191 -14.67 0.38 -25.85
CA GLN A 191 -15.66 -0.39 -26.61
C GLN A 191 -15.61 -1.89 -26.33
N GLU A 192 -14.44 -2.42 -25.96
CA GLU A 192 -14.29 -3.82 -25.55
C GLU A 192 -15.01 -4.09 -24.23
N THR A 193 -14.75 -3.28 -23.20
CA THR A 193 -15.44 -3.35 -21.90
C THR A 193 -16.95 -3.22 -22.08
N GLN A 194 -17.41 -2.23 -22.85
CA GLN A 194 -18.84 -2.03 -23.13
C GLN A 194 -19.46 -3.26 -23.81
N ARG A 195 -18.78 -3.85 -24.81
CA ARG A 195 -19.25 -5.08 -25.48
C ARG A 195 -19.31 -6.27 -24.54
N ALA A 196 -18.33 -6.45 -23.66
CA ALA A 196 -18.33 -7.54 -22.68
C ALA A 196 -19.53 -7.43 -21.73
N ILE A 197 -19.81 -6.22 -21.24
CA ILE A 197 -20.96 -5.95 -20.37
C ILE A 197 -22.28 -6.20 -21.14
N LEU A 198 -22.41 -5.70 -22.36
CA LEU A 198 -23.60 -5.94 -23.20
C LEU A 198 -23.79 -7.43 -23.52
N ALA A 199 -22.71 -8.18 -23.74
CA ALA A 199 -22.77 -9.63 -23.98
C ALA A 199 -23.31 -10.39 -22.77
N TYR A 200 -22.93 -9.99 -21.55
CA TYR A 200 -23.53 -10.51 -20.32
C TYR A 200 -25.01 -10.14 -20.23
N LEU A 201 -25.35 -8.85 -20.43
CA LEU A 201 -26.73 -8.36 -20.32
C LEU A 201 -27.70 -9.04 -21.28
N ASN A 202 -27.23 -9.45 -22.47
CA ASN A 202 -28.05 -10.13 -23.47
C ASN A 202 -28.21 -11.64 -23.19
N ALA A 203 -27.19 -12.27 -22.62
CA ALA A 203 -27.22 -13.70 -22.30
C ALA A 203 -26.34 -13.96 -21.05
N PRO A 204 -26.93 -13.81 -19.85
CA PRO A 204 -26.22 -13.98 -18.59
C PRO A 204 -25.72 -15.41 -18.41
N ASN A 205 -24.47 -15.55 -18.00
CA ASN A 205 -23.92 -16.80 -17.51
C ASN A 205 -22.73 -16.52 -16.59
N GLU A 206 -22.32 -17.56 -15.86
CA GLU A 206 -21.30 -17.46 -14.83
C GLU A 206 -19.93 -17.04 -15.39
N ALA A 207 -19.49 -17.64 -16.50
CA ALA A 207 -18.19 -17.33 -17.11
C ALA A 207 -18.11 -15.86 -17.57
N ARG A 208 -19.20 -15.33 -18.13
CA ARG A 208 -19.28 -13.91 -18.52
C ARG A 208 -19.32 -13.00 -17.31
N TRP A 209 -20.04 -13.38 -16.24
CA TRP A 209 -20.06 -12.60 -15.01
C TRP A 209 -18.68 -12.52 -14.37
N GLU A 210 -17.99 -13.66 -14.22
CA GLU A 210 -16.62 -13.73 -13.71
C GLU A 210 -15.68 -12.79 -14.48
N ALA A 211 -15.81 -12.75 -15.81
CA ALA A 211 -14.98 -11.89 -16.65
C ALA A 211 -15.22 -10.38 -16.47
N ILE A 212 -16.42 -9.97 -16.02
CA ILE A 212 -16.79 -8.54 -15.94
C ILE A 212 -17.00 -8.02 -14.53
N SER A 213 -17.17 -8.88 -13.53
CA SER A 213 -17.55 -8.50 -12.16
C SER A 213 -16.55 -7.54 -11.51
N GLY A 214 -15.25 -7.72 -11.79
CA GLY A 214 -14.16 -6.88 -11.30
C GLY A 214 -13.87 -5.63 -12.13
N LEU A 215 -14.59 -5.37 -13.23
CA LEU A 215 -14.36 -4.18 -14.06
C LEU A 215 -14.77 -2.92 -13.29
N ILE A 216 -13.85 -1.96 -13.21
CA ILE A 216 -14.13 -0.63 -12.68
C ILE A 216 -15.01 0.12 -13.68
N ILE A 217 -16.17 0.61 -13.21
CA ILE A 217 -17.15 1.32 -14.04
C ILE A 217 -17.49 2.73 -13.56
N GLY A 218 -16.87 3.21 -12.48
CA GLY A 218 -17.07 4.58 -12.05
C GLY A 218 -16.12 5.10 -10.97
N PRO A 219 -16.48 6.22 -10.33
CA PRO A 219 -15.61 6.94 -9.40
C PRO A 219 -15.26 6.10 -8.17
N ALA A 220 -14.17 6.47 -7.48
CA ALA A 220 -13.65 5.75 -6.32
C ALA A 220 -13.38 4.26 -6.58
N MET A 221 -13.01 3.92 -7.82
CA MET A 221 -12.74 2.55 -8.26
C MET A 221 -13.94 1.59 -8.09
N THR A 222 -15.17 2.11 -8.20
CA THR A 222 -16.38 1.29 -8.08
C THR A 222 -16.41 0.23 -9.17
N THR A 223 -16.41 -1.05 -8.77
CA THR A 223 -16.52 -2.18 -9.69
C THR A 223 -17.96 -2.50 -10.05
N LEU A 224 -18.17 -3.27 -11.11
CA LEU A 224 -19.49 -3.70 -11.56
C LEU A 224 -20.20 -4.57 -10.50
N TRP A 225 -19.46 -5.42 -9.76
CA TRP A 225 -19.99 -6.16 -8.62
C TRP A 225 -20.43 -5.24 -7.47
N GLN A 226 -19.61 -4.27 -7.08
CA GLN A 226 -19.98 -3.30 -6.04
C GLN A 226 -21.21 -2.47 -6.43
N ALA A 227 -21.29 -2.06 -7.69
CA ALA A 227 -22.45 -1.36 -8.22
C ALA A 227 -23.73 -2.22 -8.12
N TRP A 228 -23.64 -3.52 -8.43
CA TRP A 228 -24.75 -4.45 -8.24
C TRP A 228 -25.13 -4.60 -6.77
N SER A 229 -24.16 -4.79 -5.87
CA SER A 229 -24.41 -4.94 -4.44
C SER A 229 -25.07 -3.71 -3.81
N ALA A 230 -24.84 -2.52 -4.35
CA ALA A 230 -25.52 -1.30 -3.92
C ALA A 230 -27.01 -1.23 -4.32
N VAL A 231 -27.46 -2.06 -5.27
CA VAL A 231 -28.84 -2.08 -5.77
C VAL A 231 -29.61 -3.32 -5.32
N ASP A 232 -28.95 -4.47 -5.16
CA ASP A 232 -29.59 -5.73 -4.74
C ASP A 232 -29.04 -6.20 -3.39
N PRO A 233 -29.84 -6.12 -2.30
CA PRO A 233 -29.43 -6.59 -0.97
C PRO A 233 -29.12 -8.10 -0.89
N ARG A 234 -29.51 -8.87 -1.91
CA ARG A 234 -29.23 -10.31 -2.01
C ARG A 234 -27.98 -10.60 -2.84
N ALA A 235 -27.23 -9.57 -3.27
CA ALA A 235 -25.94 -9.77 -3.90
C ALA A 235 -24.96 -10.39 -2.89
N PRO A 236 -24.01 -11.23 -3.34
CA PRO A 236 -22.95 -11.75 -2.46
C PRO A 236 -22.15 -10.59 -1.83
N VAL A 237 -21.92 -10.67 -0.52
CA VAL A 237 -21.16 -9.66 0.25
C VAL A 237 -19.63 -9.83 0.14
N SER A 238 -19.18 -10.96 -0.40
CA SER A 238 -17.78 -11.26 -0.63
C SER A 238 -17.58 -11.91 -1.99
N LEU A 239 -16.43 -11.66 -2.61
CA LEU A 239 -15.99 -12.38 -3.79
C LEU A 239 -15.73 -13.86 -3.43
N PRO A 240 -16.17 -14.82 -4.26
CA PRO A 240 -15.88 -16.22 -4.04
C PRO A 240 -14.37 -16.49 -4.24
N LEU A 241 -13.71 -16.99 -3.19
CA LEU A 241 -12.29 -17.34 -3.24
C LEU A 241 -12.04 -18.67 -3.96
N GLU A 242 -13.01 -19.59 -3.87
CA GLU A 242 -12.95 -20.93 -4.44
C GLU A 242 -14.30 -21.31 -5.05
N ALA A 243 -14.27 -22.25 -6.01
CA ALA A 243 -15.48 -22.86 -6.54
C ALA A 243 -16.04 -23.89 -5.55
N ASP A 244 -17.37 -24.04 -5.51
CA ASP A 244 -18.03 -25.07 -4.72
C ASP A 244 -17.78 -26.48 -5.29
N ALA A 245 -18.34 -27.50 -4.63
CA ALA A 245 -18.22 -28.90 -5.05
C ALA A 245 -18.80 -29.19 -6.46
N ASN A 246 -19.61 -28.27 -7.01
CA ASN A 246 -20.19 -28.35 -8.35
C ASN A 246 -19.42 -27.47 -9.36
N GLY A 247 -18.28 -26.89 -8.96
CA GLY A 247 -17.48 -25.99 -9.79
C GLY A 247 -18.06 -24.59 -9.94
N ARG A 248 -19.09 -24.21 -9.16
CA ARG A 248 -19.68 -22.87 -9.18
C ARG A 248 -18.95 -21.96 -8.22
N ARG A 249 -18.51 -20.80 -8.71
CA ARG A 249 -17.96 -19.72 -7.89
C ARG A 249 -19.06 -18.82 -7.37
N TRP A 250 -20.04 -18.47 -8.20
CA TRP A 250 -21.03 -17.46 -7.83
C TRP A 250 -22.30 -18.08 -7.26
N PRO A 251 -22.69 -17.76 -6.00
CA PRO A 251 -23.95 -18.23 -5.42
C PRO A 251 -25.16 -17.72 -6.20
N ARG A 252 -25.02 -16.54 -6.81
CA ARG A 252 -26.06 -15.87 -7.61
C ARG A 252 -25.42 -14.96 -8.66
N LEU A 253 -26.09 -14.83 -9.80
CA LEU A 253 -25.74 -13.89 -10.87
C LEU A 253 -26.72 -12.70 -10.88
N PRO A 254 -26.27 -11.48 -11.23
CA PRO A 254 -27.17 -10.34 -11.38
C PRO A 254 -28.13 -10.53 -12.55
N GLU A 255 -29.41 -10.22 -12.33
CA GLU A 255 -30.38 -10.11 -13.42
C GLU A 255 -30.04 -8.91 -14.32
N PRO A 256 -30.24 -9.00 -15.65
CA PRO A 256 -29.87 -7.93 -16.58
C PRO A 256 -30.40 -6.54 -16.20
N GLU A 257 -31.67 -6.44 -15.82
CA GLU A 257 -32.28 -5.14 -15.49
C GLU A 257 -31.74 -4.56 -14.17
N CYS A 258 -31.44 -5.42 -13.19
CA CYS A 258 -30.77 -5.01 -11.96
C CYS A 258 -29.38 -4.44 -12.27
N LEU A 259 -28.63 -5.08 -13.17
CA LEU A 259 -27.31 -4.61 -13.57
C LEU A 259 -27.37 -3.33 -14.40
N ARG A 260 -28.38 -3.16 -15.27
CA ARG A 260 -28.61 -1.90 -15.97
C ARG A 260 -28.87 -0.75 -15.01
N GLU A 261 -29.69 -0.98 -13.99
CA GLU A 261 -29.95 0.02 -12.94
C GLU A 261 -28.67 0.38 -12.17
N ALA A 262 -27.89 -0.62 -11.78
CA ALA A 262 -26.58 -0.39 -11.15
C ALA A 262 -25.66 0.50 -12.01
N ILE A 263 -25.56 0.21 -13.31
CA ILE A 263 -24.75 1.01 -14.25
C ILE A 263 -25.28 2.44 -14.35
N ARG A 264 -26.61 2.63 -14.45
CA ARG A 264 -27.22 3.97 -14.51
C ARG A 264 -26.95 4.79 -13.25
N ARG A 265 -27.04 4.17 -12.05
CA ARG A 265 -26.74 4.86 -10.78
C ARG A 265 -25.28 5.29 -10.69
N VAL A 266 -24.36 4.47 -11.19
CA VAL A 266 -22.93 4.83 -11.28
C VAL A 266 -22.75 6.04 -12.19
N GLY A 267 -23.37 6.04 -13.37
CA GLY A 267 -23.37 7.17 -14.30
C GLY A 267 -23.94 8.46 -13.68
N ALA A 268 -25.06 8.36 -12.98
CA ALA A 268 -25.68 9.49 -12.29
C ALA A 268 -24.80 10.05 -11.16
N ARG A 269 -24.08 9.20 -10.42
CA ARG A 269 -23.12 9.64 -9.39
C ARG A 269 -21.94 10.39 -10.00
N ALA A 270 -21.42 9.93 -11.15
CA ALA A 270 -20.38 10.65 -11.88
C ALA A 270 -20.88 12.02 -12.36
N GLU A 271 -22.15 12.10 -12.78
CA GLU A 271 -22.79 13.37 -13.15
C GLU A 271 -22.88 14.35 -11.96
N ALA A 272 -23.24 13.87 -10.77
CA ALA A 272 -23.27 14.68 -9.55
C ALA A 272 -21.87 15.21 -9.19
N LEU A 273 -20.85 14.33 -9.22
CA LEU A 273 -19.45 14.70 -8.93
C LEU A 273 -18.91 15.74 -9.90
N ALA A 274 -19.20 15.60 -11.20
CA ALA A 274 -18.80 16.57 -12.21
C ALA A 274 -19.39 17.97 -11.97
N ARG A 275 -20.56 18.05 -11.32
CA ARG A 275 -21.21 19.32 -10.93
C ARG A 275 -20.71 19.87 -9.59
N GLY A 276 -19.70 19.25 -8.98
CA GLY A 276 -19.22 19.61 -7.64
C GLY A 276 -20.22 19.28 -6.52
N GLN A 277 -21.24 18.47 -6.80
CA GLN A 277 -22.13 17.98 -5.77
C GLN A 277 -21.45 16.78 -5.12
N THR A 278 -20.95 16.95 -3.90
CA THR A 278 -20.50 15.82 -3.09
C THR A 278 -21.73 14.95 -2.85
N PRO A 279 -21.79 13.71 -3.36
CA PRO A 279 -22.89 12.84 -3.03
C PRO A 279 -22.88 12.67 -1.51
N HIS A 280 -23.97 13.08 -0.84
CA HIS A 280 -24.16 12.72 0.55
C HIS A 280 -23.99 11.21 0.62
N HIS A 281 -22.98 10.76 1.38
CA HIS A 281 -22.91 9.37 1.78
C HIS A 281 -24.16 9.15 2.63
N GLU A 282 -25.24 8.68 1.99
CA GLU A 282 -26.29 7.98 2.71
C GLU A 282 -25.56 6.78 3.32
N GLY A 283 -25.32 6.88 4.63
CA GLY A 283 -24.70 5.83 5.40
C GLY A 283 -25.50 4.55 5.19
N GLY A 284 -24.88 3.61 4.48
CA GLY A 284 -25.29 2.22 4.56
C GLY A 284 -24.85 1.68 5.93
N PRO A 285 -25.67 0.80 6.54
CA PRO A 285 -25.43 0.20 7.85
C PRO A 285 -24.11 -0.58 7.95
#